data_AF-A0A0U1PUR1-F1
#
_entry.id   AF-A0A0U1PUR1-F1
#
_cell.length_a   1.000
_cell.length_b   1.000
_cell.length_c   1.000
_cell.angle_alpha   90.00
_cell.angle_beta   90.00
_cell.angle_gamma   90.00
#
_symmetry.space_group_name_H-M   'P 1'
#
loop_
_entity.id
_entity.type
_entity.pdbx_description
1 polymer ?
#
loop_
_entity_poly.entity_id
_entity_poly.type
_entity_poly.pdbx_seq_one_letter_code
_entity_poly.pdbx_strand_id
1 'polypeptide(L)'
;MALALSAPTAASAHVTATASSTAAGSYTVVTFAFAHGCEGSPTTGLKITIPEGINSVSPTVNPNWDVTKNQVDITSPVGDSHGNTVTKRVSTVVYSAKTPLADGYRDTVSLQLQLPKDAADKTLEFPVLQTCEVGSTSWDQPTVAGQDEPKLPAPAIAVTAAQQHSGHADAAAATSSVGGDDVVARVLGIGGLIAGAVGVAIALASRRRGTKTPE
;
A
#
# COMPACT_ATOMS: atom_id res chain seq x y z
N MET A 1 17.32 44.99 -22.16
CA MET A 1 17.59 43.78 -21.34
C MET A 1 16.44 43.65 -20.36
N ALA A 2 15.41 42.88 -20.72
CA ALA A 2 14.23 42.71 -19.88
C ALA A 2 14.54 41.65 -18.82
N LEU A 3 14.55 42.05 -17.54
CA LEU A 3 14.62 41.11 -16.43
C LEU A 3 13.31 40.32 -16.41
N ALA A 4 13.34 39.08 -16.88
CA ALA A 4 12.30 38.11 -16.61
C ALA A 4 12.36 37.80 -15.11
N LEU A 5 11.44 38.36 -14.33
CA LEU A 5 11.13 37.88 -12.99
C LEU A 5 10.53 36.47 -13.15
N SER A 6 11.40 35.46 -13.14
CA SER A 6 10.98 34.11 -12.78
C SER A 6 10.46 34.19 -11.35
N ALA A 7 9.13 34.15 -11.20
CA ALA A 7 8.50 33.98 -9.90
C ALA A 7 9.16 32.78 -9.22
N PRO A 8 9.61 32.90 -7.95
CA PRO A 8 10.11 31.75 -7.23
C PRO A 8 8.97 30.72 -7.21
N THR A 9 9.20 29.59 -7.86
CA THR A 9 8.37 28.41 -7.64
C THR A 9 8.51 28.12 -6.16
N ALA A 10 7.44 28.38 -5.39
CA ALA A 10 7.41 28.01 -3.98
C ALA A 10 7.74 26.51 -3.92
N ALA A 11 8.95 26.18 -3.47
CA ALA A 11 9.32 24.81 -3.18
C ALA A 11 8.19 24.22 -2.33
N SER A 12 7.66 23.06 -2.75
CA SER A 12 6.40 22.49 -2.26
C SER A 12 6.32 22.55 -0.73
N ALA A 13 5.69 23.62 -0.22
CA ALA A 13 5.65 23.94 1.20
C ALA A 13 4.53 23.17 1.90
N HIS A 14 3.57 22.65 1.13
CA HIS A 14 2.42 21.94 1.65
C HIS A 14 2.84 20.54 2.12
N VAL A 15 2.33 20.15 3.28
CA VAL A 15 2.32 18.75 3.67
C VAL A 15 1.39 18.02 2.71
N THR A 16 1.83 16.89 2.16
CA THR A 16 1.02 16.08 1.24
C THR A 16 0.82 14.68 1.78
N ALA A 17 -0.29 14.05 1.39
CA ALA A 17 -0.60 12.66 1.72
C ALA A 17 -0.73 11.84 0.43
N THR A 18 -0.17 10.63 0.42
CA THR A 18 -0.31 9.69 -0.70
C THR A 18 -0.61 8.30 -0.16
N ALA A 19 -1.64 7.66 -0.67
CA ALA A 19 -2.06 6.32 -0.25
C ALA A 19 -1.58 5.26 -1.25
N SER A 20 -1.10 4.11 -0.74
CA SER A 20 -0.72 2.97 -1.59
C SER A 20 -1.92 2.25 -2.22
N SER A 21 -3.10 2.44 -1.65
CA SER A 21 -4.42 2.00 -2.14
C SER A 21 -5.47 3.03 -1.73
N THR A 22 -6.47 3.27 -2.59
CA THR A 22 -7.58 4.18 -2.32
C THR A 22 -8.92 3.47 -2.18
N ALA A 23 -9.00 2.16 -2.39
CA ALA A 23 -10.27 1.42 -2.37
C ALA A 23 -10.90 1.40 -0.97
N ALA A 24 -12.19 1.73 -0.86
CA ALA A 24 -12.94 1.68 0.39
C ALA A 24 -12.80 0.29 1.06
N GLY A 25 -12.56 0.27 2.37
CA GLY A 25 -12.34 -0.95 3.13
C GLY A 25 -10.96 -1.61 2.97
N SER A 26 -10.11 -1.15 2.04
CA SER A 26 -8.77 -1.69 1.86
C SER A 26 -7.81 -1.22 2.96
N TYR A 27 -6.81 -2.04 3.26
CA TYR A 27 -5.64 -1.61 4.00
C TYR A 27 -4.71 -0.82 3.08
N THR A 28 -4.22 0.31 3.56
CA THR A 28 -3.37 1.22 2.80
C THR A 28 -2.27 1.77 3.68
N VAL A 29 -1.15 2.14 3.06
CA VAL A 29 -0.11 2.94 3.69
C VAL A 29 -0.29 4.36 3.18
N VAL A 30 -0.61 5.28 4.10
CA VAL A 30 -0.63 6.72 3.82
C VAL A 30 0.73 7.29 4.19
N THR A 31 1.43 7.80 3.19
CA THR A 31 2.72 8.48 3.36
C THR A 31 2.51 9.98 3.35
N PHE A 32 2.93 10.61 4.44
CA PHE A 32 2.96 12.05 4.61
C PHE A 32 4.34 12.56 4.25
N ALA A 33 4.37 13.61 3.43
CA ALA A 33 5.59 14.19 2.90
C ALA A 33 5.64 15.67 3.27
N PHE A 34 6.76 16.11 3.84
CA PHE A 34 6.91 17.46 4.36
C PHE A 34 8.38 17.90 4.32
N ALA A 35 8.60 19.20 4.11
CA ALA A 35 9.90 19.83 4.22
C ALA A 35 10.02 20.59 5.56
N HIS A 36 11.03 21.43 5.71
CA HIS A 36 11.03 22.46 6.73
C HIS A 36 9.71 23.28 6.67
N GLY A 37 9.18 23.65 7.83
CA GLY A 37 7.95 24.40 7.97
C GLY A 37 8.23 25.79 8.54
N CYS A 38 7.19 26.58 8.78
CA CYS A 38 7.29 27.80 9.59
C CYS A 38 8.37 28.80 9.11
N GLU A 39 8.27 29.26 7.86
CA GLU A 39 9.12 30.34 7.33
C GLU A 39 10.64 30.03 7.32
N GLY A 40 11.03 28.75 7.14
CA GLY A 40 12.43 28.33 7.08
C GLY A 40 12.96 27.73 8.39
N SER A 41 12.18 27.74 9.46
CA SER A 41 12.58 27.15 10.74
C SER A 41 12.62 25.61 10.68
N PRO A 42 13.64 24.95 11.26
CA PRO A 42 13.72 23.49 11.27
C PRO A 42 12.49 22.84 11.92
N THR A 43 11.97 21.78 11.31
CA THR A 43 10.79 21.07 11.83
C THR A 43 11.16 20.14 12.97
N THR A 44 10.45 20.24 14.09
CA THR A 44 10.64 19.46 15.31
C THR A 44 9.49 18.51 15.59
N GLY A 45 8.32 18.71 14.98
CA GLY A 45 7.16 17.87 15.22
C GLY A 45 6.13 17.85 14.10
N LEU A 46 5.48 16.69 13.94
CA LEU A 46 4.29 16.51 13.11
C LEU A 46 3.20 15.85 13.94
N LYS A 47 2.07 16.53 14.16
CA LYS A 47 0.87 15.94 14.75
C LYS A 47 -0.17 15.73 13.65
N ILE A 48 -0.42 14.48 13.31
CA ILE A 48 -1.39 14.07 12.30
C ILE A 48 -2.70 13.72 12.99
N THR A 49 -3.78 14.39 12.62
CA THR A 49 -5.13 14.10 13.08
C THR A 49 -5.73 12.98 12.22
N ILE A 50 -6.23 11.94 12.87
CA ILE A 50 -6.80 10.78 12.19
C ILE A 50 -8.31 11.01 12.02
N PRO A 51 -8.85 10.94 10.79
CA PRO A 51 -10.29 11.02 10.52
C PRO A 51 -11.12 10.08 11.40
N GLU A 52 -12.37 10.46 11.65
CA GLU A 52 -13.37 9.54 12.19
C GLU A 52 -13.60 8.35 11.25
N GLY A 53 -14.09 7.24 11.80
CA GLY A 53 -14.25 5.98 11.05
C GLY A 53 -12.95 5.17 10.88
N ILE A 54 -11.78 5.76 11.14
CA ILE A 54 -10.51 5.04 11.21
C ILE A 54 -10.24 4.66 12.68
N ASN A 55 -10.31 3.36 12.96
CA ASN A 55 -10.25 2.85 14.34
C ASN A 55 -8.82 2.48 14.75
N SER A 56 -8.05 1.87 13.85
CA SER A 56 -6.68 1.43 14.10
C SER A 56 -5.72 2.08 13.12
N VAL A 57 -4.58 2.52 13.65
CA VAL A 57 -3.47 3.11 12.90
C VAL A 57 -2.17 2.53 13.43
N SER A 58 -1.33 2.08 12.50
CA SER A 58 0.00 1.54 12.76
C SER A 58 1.03 2.45 12.10
N PRO A 59 1.64 3.38 12.85
CA PRO A 59 2.76 4.17 12.37
C PRO A 59 3.95 3.27 12.04
N THR A 60 4.58 3.50 10.88
CA THR A 60 5.87 2.88 10.56
C THR A 60 6.94 3.40 11.51
N VAL A 61 7.75 2.50 12.08
CA VAL A 61 8.91 2.88 12.91
C VAL A 61 9.86 3.71 12.07
N ASN A 62 10.26 4.87 12.58
CA ASN A 62 11.15 5.79 11.89
C ASN A 62 12.40 6.05 12.76
N PRO A 63 13.63 5.90 12.22
CA PRO A 63 14.84 6.13 12.99
C PRO A 63 15.03 7.59 13.43
N ASN A 64 14.51 8.55 12.67
CA ASN A 64 14.69 10.00 12.88
C ASN A 64 13.64 10.61 13.83
N TRP A 65 12.56 9.89 14.14
CA TRP A 65 11.42 10.41 14.89
C TRP A 65 10.99 9.46 16.01
N ASP A 66 10.64 10.02 17.16
CA ASP A 66 9.86 9.33 18.19
C ASP A 66 8.37 9.43 17.85
N VAL A 67 7.62 8.34 18.06
CA VAL A 67 6.20 8.23 17.70
C VAL A 67 5.35 7.99 18.93
N THR A 68 4.29 8.78 19.06
CA THR A 68 3.23 8.58 20.07
C THR A 68 1.87 8.51 19.41
N LYS A 69 1.02 7.57 19.88
CA LYS A 69 -0.39 7.48 19.48
C LYS A 69 -1.26 7.95 20.63
N ASN A 70 -2.15 8.90 20.37
CA ASN A 70 -3.18 9.27 21.32
C ASN A 70 -4.50 8.59 20.95
N GLN A 71 -5.24 8.13 21.95
CA GLN A 71 -6.50 7.43 21.76
C GLN A 71 -7.65 8.19 22.42
N VAL A 72 -8.84 8.03 21.84
CA VAL A 72 -10.11 8.53 22.38
C VAL A 72 -11.12 7.39 22.36
N ASP A 73 -12.11 7.47 23.25
CA ASP A 73 -13.22 6.51 23.26
C ASP A 73 -14.11 6.67 22.03
N ILE A 74 -14.69 5.56 21.56
CA ILE A 74 -15.66 5.55 20.46
C ILE A 74 -17.06 5.45 21.08
N THR A 75 -17.97 6.34 20.69
CA THR A 75 -19.35 6.39 21.22
C THR A 75 -20.12 5.08 21.02
N SER A 76 -19.85 4.38 19.91
CA SER A 76 -20.45 3.10 19.58
C SER A 76 -19.35 2.07 19.33
N PRO A 77 -19.13 1.10 20.24
CA PRO A 77 -18.13 0.07 20.05
C PRO A 77 -18.35 -0.72 18.75
N VAL A 78 -17.28 -1.07 18.07
CA VAL A 78 -17.32 -1.80 16.79
C VAL A 78 -16.56 -3.12 16.89
N GLY A 79 -17.03 -4.15 16.21
CA GLY A 79 -16.30 -5.41 16.08
C GLY A 79 -15.11 -5.27 15.12
N ASP A 80 -13.94 -5.80 15.49
CA ASP A 80 -12.83 -5.99 14.55
C ASP A 80 -12.96 -7.33 13.78
N SER A 81 -12.06 -7.56 12.83
CA SER A 81 -12.01 -8.81 12.04
C SER A 81 -11.66 -10.06 12.85
N HIS A 82 -11.26 -9.91 14.11
CA HIS A 82 -10.85 -10.99 15.01
C HIS A 82 -11.90 -11.27 16.09
N GLY A 83 -13.06 -10.59 16.05
CA GLY A 83 -14.14 -10.77 17.01
C GLY A 83 -13.97 -9.99 18.31
N ASN A 84 -12.99 -9.07 18.39
CA ASN A 84 -12.82 -8.20 19.55
C ASN A 84 -13.72 -6.97 19.42
N THR A 85 -14.15 -6.45 20.56
CA THR A 85 -14.84 -5.16 20.65
C THR A 85 -13.83 -4.02 20.75
N VAL A 86 -13.84 -3.13 19.76
CA VAL A 86 -13.03 -1.92 19.74
C VAL A 86 -13.82 -0.78 20.40
N THR A 87 -13.31 -0.29 21.53
CA THR A 87 -13.90 0.81 22.30
C THR A 87 -13.11 2.11 22.21
N LYS A 88 -11.90 2.06 21.66
CA LYS A 88 -11.01 3.21 21.48
C LYS A 88 -10.49 3.28 20.05
N ARG A 89 -10.31 4.50 19.54
CA ARG A 89 -9.64 4.76 18.27
C ARG A 89 -8.43 5.67 18.45
N VAL A 90 -7.47 5.58 17.54
CA VAL A 90 -6.34 6.51 17.48
C VAL A 90 -6.83 7.86 16.95
N SER A 91 -6.84 8.91 17.79
CA SER A 91 -7.26 10.26 17.39
C SER A 91 -6.15 11.04 16.71
N THR A 92 -4.90 10.88 17.18
CA THR A 92 -3.74 11.55 16.61
C THR A 92 -2.51 10.66 16.67
N VAL A 93 -1.61 10.85 15.71
CA VAL A 93 -0.25 10.32 15.73
C VAL A 93 0.71 11.50 15.78
N VAL A 94 1.59 11.53 16.77
CA VAL A 94 2.57 12.58 16.97
C VAL A 94 3.96 12.02 16.69
N TYR A 95 4.65 12.65 15.74
CA TYR A 95 6.06 12.45 15.45
C TYR A 95 6.85 13.60 16.08
N SER A 96 7.88 13.28 16.86
CA SER A 96 8.82 14.24 17.45
C SER A 96 10.22 13.97 16.93
N ALA A 97 10.86 14.98 16.35
CA ALA A 97 12.16 14.82 15.70
C ALA A 97 13.23 14.56 16.76
N LYS A 98 14.07 13.54 16.55
CA LYS A 98 15.28 13.32 17.37
C LYS A 98 16.36 14.34 17.03
N THR A 99 16.37 14.79 15.78
CA THR A 99 17.17 15.91 15.29
C THR A 99 16.26 16.74 14.39
N PRO A 100 16.13 18.07 14.61
CA PRO A 100 15.26 18.91 13.81
C PRO A 100 15.56 18.78 12.31
N LEU A 101 14.50 18.67 11.49
CA LEU A 101 14.63 18.62 10.04
C LEU A 101 14.99 20.01 9.53
N ALA A 102 16.24 20.19 9.12
CA ALA A 102 16.78 21.47 8.66
C ALA A 102 16.14 21.95 7.35
N ASP A 103 16.27 23.25 7.10
CA ASP A 103 15.91 23.89 5.83
C ASP A 103 16.63 23.24 4.64
N GLY A 104 15.97 23.19 3.48
CA GLY A 104 16.46 22.55 2.25
C GLY A 104 16.33 21.02 2.21
N TYR A 105 15.84 20.38 3.28
CA TYR A 105 15.60 18.94 3.33
C TYR A 105 14.10 18.62 3.40
N ARG A 106 13.75 17.40 2.94
CA ARG A 106 12.42 16.82 3.02
C ARG A 106 12.49 15.48 3.73
N ASP A 107 11.45 15.15 4.48
CA ASP A 107 11.26 13.83 5.09
C ASP A 107 9.86 13.27 4.80
N THR A 108 9.67 12.01 5.18
CA THR A 108 8.39 11.32 5.11
C THR A 108 8.12 10.50 6.36
N VAL A 109 6.85 10.43 6.73
CA VAL A 109 6.35 9.49 7.74
C VAL A 109 5.16 8.73 7.17
N SER A 110 4.99 7.47 7.56
CA SER A 110 3.95 6.62 6.98
C SER A 110 3.09 5.97 8.06
N LEU A 111 1.79 5.91 7.78
CA LEU A 111 0.78 5.30 8.62
C LEU A 111 0.09 4.18 7.84
N GLN A 112 0.11 2.95 8.35
CA GLN A 112 -0.76 1.90 7.86
C GLN A 112 -2.13 1.99 8.56
N LEU A 113 -3.21 1.98 7.79
CA LEU A 113 -4.58 2.04 8.28
C LEU A 113 -5.53 1.32 7.33
N GLN A 114 -6.76 1.04 7.79
CA GLN A 114 -7.86 0.59 6.93
C GLN A 114 -8.74 1.79 6.58
N LEU A 115 -9.04 1.97 5.29
CA LEU A 115 -10.00 2.98 4.85
C LEU A 115 -11.42 2.59 5.28
N PRO A 116 -12.29 3.54 5.71
CA PRO A 116 -13.67 3.21 6.05
C PRO A 116 -14.40 2.58 4.87
N LYS A 117 -15.27 1.60 5.14
CA LYS A 117 -15.99 0.86 4.09
C LYS A 117 -17.07 1.71 3.41
N ASP A 118 -17.59 2.70 4.12
CA ASP A 118 -18.63 3.64 3.71
C ASP A 118 -18.06 4.97 3.18
N ALA A 119 -16.75 5.03 2.92
CA ALA A 119 -16.07 6.23 2.45
C ALA A 119 -15.89 6.30 0.92
N ALA A 120 -16.50 5.39 0.14
CA ALA A 120 -16.44 5.46 -1.31
C ALA A 120 -16.88 6.85 -1.84
N ASP A 121 -16.10 7.38 -2.79
CA ASP A 121 -16.27 8.70 -3.41
C ASP A 121 -16.15 9.90 -2.44
N LYS A 122 -15.64 9.66 -1.22
CA LYS A 122 -15.32 10.72 -0.25
C LYS A 122 -13.84 11.06 -0.30
N THR A 123 -13.52 12.27 0.14
CA THR A 123 -12.15 12.70 0.45
C THR A 123 -11.94 12.58 1.96
N LEU A 124 -10.86 11.91 2.37
CA LEU A 124 -10.42 11.87 3.76
C LEU A 124 -9.30 12.89 3.95
N GLU A 125 -9.55 13.90 4.77
CA GLU A 125 -8.58 14.92 5.14
C GLU A 125 -7.89 14.54 6.45
N PHE A 126 -6.57 14.70 6.51
CA PHE A 126 -5.72 14.41 7.65
C PHE A 126 -5.07 15.71 8.12
N PRO A 127 -5.76 16.54 8.93
CA PRO A 127 -5.18 17.79 9.42
C PRO A 127 -3.83 17.57 10.11
N VAL A 128 -2.83 18.37 9.76
CA VAL A 128 -1.48 18.29 10.31
C VAL A 128 -1.10 19.59 10.99
N LEU A 129 -0.67 19.50 12.26
CA LEU A 129 0.09 20.58 12.89
C LEU A 129 1.58 20.28 12.73
N GLN A 130 2.28 21.14 12.01
CA GLN A 130 3.72 21.10 11.87
C GLN A 130 4.35 22.10 12.85
N THR A 131 5.16 21.60 13.77
CA THR A 131 5.87 22.41 14.76
C THR A 131 7.32 22.56 14.34
N CYS A 132 7.84 23.77 14.46
CA CYS A 132 9.24 24.09 14.17
C CYS A 132 9.93 24.60 15.43
N GLU A 133 11.23 24.85 15.37
CA GLU A 133 11.94 25.51 16.47
C GLU A 133 11.36 26.90 16.77
N VAL A 134 10.93 27.61 15.73
CA VAL A 134 10.24 28.90 15.82
C VAL A 134 8.88 28.78 15.14
N GLY A 135 7.82 28.81 15.95
CA GLY A 135 6.44 28.83 15.48
C GLY A 135 5.90 27.46 15.02
N SER A 136 4.77 27.52 14.32
CA SER A 136 4.05 26.35 13.83
C SER A 136 3.14 26.71 12.67
N THR A 137 2.89 25.75 11.79
CA THR A 137 1.91 25.86 10.70
C THR A 137 0.82 24.81 10.88
N SER A 138 -0.45 25.23 10.81
CA SER A 138 -1.61 24.33 10.79
C SER A 138 -2.04 24.09 9.35
N TRP A 139 -1.91 22.84 8.89
CA TRP A 139 -2.38 22.35 7.61
C TRP A 139 -3.74 21.68 7.81
N ASP A 140 -4.78 22.49 7.90
CA ASP A 140 -6.12 22.06 8.33
C ASP A 140 -7.27 22.70 7.53
N GLN A 141 -6.96 23.49 6.49
CA GLN A 141 -7.99 24.14 5.69
C GLN A 141 -8.63 23.11 4.74
N PRO A 142 -9.97 23.01 4.73
CA PRO A 142 -10.65 22.02 3.90
C PRO A 142 -10.59 22.40 2.42
N THR A 143 -10.51 21.40 1.55
CA THR A 143 -10.60 21.61 0.10
C THR A 143 -12.04 21.46 -0.36
N VAL A 144 -12.63 22.54 -0.89
CA VAL A 144 -14.03 22.56 -1.33
C VAL A 144 -14.10 22.57 -2.86
N ALA A 145 -14.88 21.66 -3.44
CA ALA A 145 -15.03 21.58 -4.89
C ALA A 145 -15.59 22.89 -5.48
N GLY A 146 -14.95 23.39 -6.53
CA GLY A 146 -15.34 24.63 -7.21
C GLY A 146 -14.88 25.92 -6.53
N GLN A 147 -14.09 25.82 -5.46
CA GLN A 147 -13.42 26.96 -4.81
C GLN A 147 -11.91 26.94 -5.12
N ASP A 148 -11.26 28.08 -4.91
CA ASP A 148 -9.81 28.19 -5.02
C ASP A 148 -9.11 27.31 -3.97
N GLU A 149 -7.89 26.84 -4.29
CA GLU A 149 -7.09 26.04 -3.36
C GLU A 149 -6.77 26.88 -2.10
N PRO A 150 -7.03 26.35 -0.89
CA PRO A 150 -6.71 27.05 0.33
C PRO A 150 -5.20 27.21 0.50
N LYS A 151 -4.77 28.20 1.28
CA LYS A 151 -3.34 28.49 1.51
C LYS A 151 -2.66 27.38 2.31
N LEU A 152 -3.38 26.78 3.26
CA LEU A 152 -2.85 25.76 4.17
C LEU A 152 -3.74 24.51 4.12
N PRO A 153 -3.83 23.82 2.96
CA PRO A 153 -4.73 22.69 2.78
C PRO A 153 -4.39 21.57 3.75
N ALA A 154 -5.43 20.93 4.28
CA ALA A 154 -5.24 19.64 4.97
C ALA A 154 -4.76 18.58 3.95
N PRO A 155 -3.71 17.80 4.26
CA PRO A 155 -3.33 16.66 3.44
C PRO A 155 -4.50 15.70 3.28
N ALA A 156 -4.81 15.27 2.06
CA ALA A 156 -6.02 14.50 1.81
C ALA A 156 -5.80 13.35 0.84
N ILE A 157 -6.65 12.32 0.94
CA ILE A 157 -6.72 11.20 -0.02
C ILE A 157 -8.16 11.02 -0.48
N ALA A 158 -8.35 10.83 -1.78
CA ALA A 158 -9.64 10.41 -2.34
C ALA A 158 -9.82 8.91 -2.14
N VAL A 159 -11.01 8.48 -1.75
CA VAL A 159 -11.36 7.07 -1.54
C VAL A 159 -12.19 6.59 -2.73
N THR A 160 -11.71 5.57 -3.41
CA THR A 160 -12.39 4.94 -4.55
C THR A 160 -13.34 3.84 -4.07
N ALA A 161 -14.25 3.41 -4.94
CA ALA A 161 -15.11 2.27 -4.67
C ALA A 161 -14.30 1.03 -4.24
N ALA A 162 -14.89 0.19 -3.38
CA ALA A 162 -14.26 -1.05 -2.96
C ALA A 162 -13.94 -1.92 -4.18
N GLN A 163 -12.72 -2.48 -4.23
CA GLN A 163 -12.40 -3.50 -5.20
C GLN A 163 -13.17 -4.77 -4.83
N GLN A 164 -13.97 -5.28 -5.76
CA GLN A 164 -14.42 -6.66 -5.65
C GLN A 164 -13.18 -7.52 -5.75
N HIS A 165 -12.78 -8.14 -4.64
CA HIS A 165 -11.97 -9.33 -4.75
C HIS A 165 -12.83 -10.33 -5.50
N SER A 166 -12.49 -10.57 -6.77
CA SER A 166 -12.78 -11.84 -7.41
C SER A 166 -12.20 -12.85 -6.43
N GLY A 167 -13.08 -13.43 -5.60
CA GLY A 167 -12.70 -14.56 -4.79
C GLY A 167 -12.01 -15.53 -5.72
N HIS A 168 -11.02 -16.26 -5.19
CA HIS A 168 -10.68 -17.53 -5.78
C HIS A 168 -11.98 -18.34 -5.80
N ALA A 169 -12.77 -18.17 -6.86
CA ALA A 169 -13.71 -19.14 -7.30
C ALA A 169 -12.83 -20.36 -7.41
N ASP A 170 -13.07 -21.31 -6.52
CA ASP A 170 -12.67 -22.68 -6.72
C ASP A 170 -12.84 -22.93 -8.20
N ALA A 171 -11.71 -23.14 -8.89
CA ALA A 171 -11.73 -23.73 -10.20
C ALA A 171 -12.24 -25.16 -9.96
N ALA A 172 -13.56 -25.28 -9.76
CA ALA A 172 -14.30 -26.43 -10.20
C ALA A 172 -13.89 -26.57 -11.65
N ALA A 173 -12.97 -27.50 -11.88
CA ALA A 173 -12.48 -27.85 -13.19
C ALA A 173 -13.71 -28.13 -14.04
N ALA A 174 -14.10 -27.12 -14.83
CA ALA A 174 -14.98 -27.34 -15.94
C ALA A 174 -14.21 -28.29 -16.83
N THR A 175 -14.57 -29.57 -16.78
CA THR A 175 -14.22 -30.56 -17.79
C THR A 175 -14.82 -30.08 -19.10
N SER A 176 -14.12 -29.17 -19.77
CA SER A 176 -14.31 -28.89 -21.17
C SER A 176 -13.99 -30.18 -21.91
N SER A 177 -15.01 -30.79 -22.48
CA SER A 177 -14.88 -31.84 -23.49
C SER A 177 -14.03 -31.29 -24.64
N VAL A 178 -12.74 -31.64 -24.66
CA VAL A 178 -11.88 -31.41 -25.81
C VAL A 178 -12.36 -32.35 -26.92
N GLY A 179 -12.87 -31.75 -27.99
CA GLY A 179 -13.23 -32.47 -29.20
C GLY A 179 -12.00 -33.08 -29.87
N GLY A 180 -12.20 -34.29 -30.40
CA GLY A 180 -11.59 -34.79 -31.64
C GLY A 180 -10.11 -35.16 -31.65
N ASP A 181 -9.22 -34.26 -31.22
CA ASP A 181 -7.81 -34.32 -31.64
C ASP A 181 -6.88 -34.95 -30.57
N ASP A 182 -7.36 -35.07 -29.33
CA ASP A 182 -6.56 -35.49 -28.17
C ASP A 182 -6.43 -37.03 -28.05
N VAL A 183 -7.40 -37.80 -28.59
CA VAL A 183 -7.35 -39.28 -28.56
C VAL A 183 -6.26 -39.81 -29.49
N VAL A 184 -6.10 -39.23 -30.68
CA VAL A 184 -5.06 -39.64 -31.63
C VAL A 184 -3.68 -39.33 -31.06
N ALA A 185 -3.49 -38.15 -30.47
CA ALA A 185 -2.22 -37.78 -29.83
C ALA A 185 -1.85 -38.71 -28.67
N ARG A 186 -2.81 -39.10 -27.82
CA ARG A 186 -2.56 -40.03 -26.70
C ARG A 186 -2.31 -41.46 -27.16
N VAL A 187 -3.03 -41.96 -28.18
CA VAL A 187 -2.80 -43.30 -28.73
C VAL A 187 -1.42 -43.39 -29.38
N LEU A 188 -1.01 -42.36 -30.14
CA LEU A 188 0.34 -42.29 -30.70
C LEU A 188 1.42 -42.13 -29.62
N GLY A 189 1.15 -41.34 -28.57
CA GLY A 189 2.07 -41.17 -27.44
C GLY A 189 2.31 -42.45 -26.64
N ILE A 190 1.24 -43.20 -26.33
CA ILE A 190 1.35 -44.49 -25.62
C ILE A 190 2.01 -45.54 -26.53
N GLY A 191 1.66 -45.59 -27.82
CA GLY A 191 2.30 -46.48 -28.79
C GLY A 191 3.81 -46.22 -28.93
N GLY A 192 4.21 -44.94 -28.95
CA GLY A 192 5.61 -44.53 -29.00
C GLY A 192 6.39 -44.95 -27.76
N LEU A 193 5.81 -44.84 -26.56
CA LEU A 193 6.45 -45.27 -25.31
C LEU A 193 6.66 -46.79 -25.25
N ILE A 194 5.70 -47.58 -25.72
CA ILE A 194 5.85 -49.05 -25.76
C ILE A 194 6.95 -49.46 -26.74
N ALA A 195 6.98 -48.87 -27.94
CA ALA A 195 8.03 -49.13 -28.92
C ALA A 195 9.42 -48.71 -28.40
N GLY A 196 9.51 -47.55 -27.73
CA GLY A 196 10.73 -47.07 -27.10
C GLY A 196 11.25 -48.02 -26.01
N ALA A 197 10.37 -48.50 -25.13
CA ALA A 197 10.74 -49.43 -24.06
C ALA A 197 11.25 -50.78 -24.59
N VAL A 198 10.62 -51.31 -25.66
CA VAL A 198 11.08 -52.54 -26.33
C VAL A 198 12.45 -52.32 -26.98
N GLY A 199 12.67 -51.18 -27.64
CA GLY A 199 13.97 -50.82 -28.21
C GLY A 199 15.10 -50.78 -27.16
N VAL A 200 14.83 -50.17 -26.00
CA VAL A 200 15.78 -50.14 -24.88
C VAL A 200 16.05 -51.55 -24.33
N ALA A 201 15.02 -52.39 -24.17
CA ALA A 201 15.18 -53.75 -23.70
C ALA A 201 16.02 -54.62 -24.66
N ILE A 202 15.81 -54.49 -25.98
CA ILE A 202 16.60 -55.20 -27.00
C ILE A 202 18.06 -54.71 -27.00
N ALA A 203 18.29 -53.39 -26.90
CA ALA A 203 19.65 -52.82 -26.85
C ALA A 203 20.42 -53.28 -25.60
N LEU A 204 19.74 -53.38 -24.45
CA LEU A 204 20.35 -53.90 -23.22
C LEU A 204 20.61 -55.41 -23.31
N ALA A 205 19.72 -56.18 -23.97
CA ALA A 205 19.89 -57.62 -24.18
C ALA A 205 21.01 -57.96 -25.17
N SER A 206 21.18 -57.17 -26.25
CA SER A 206 22.26 -57.37 -27.22
C SER A 206 23.63 -57.01 -26.64
N ARG A 207 23.70 -55.95 -25.81
CA ARG A 207 24.93 -55.57 -25.09
C ARG A 207 25.41 -56.65 -24.11
N ARG A 208 24.48 -57.41 -23.52
CA ARG A 208 24.80 -58.57 -22.66
C ARG A 208 25.19 -59.84 -23.42
N ARG A 209 24.86 -59.92 -24.71
CA ARG A 209 25.16 -61.08 -25.56
C ARG A 209 26.51 -60.96 -26.29
N GLY A 210 27.11 -59.76 -26.32
CA GLY A 210 28.44 -59.50 -26.87
C GLY A 210 29.62 -59.93 -25.99
N THR A 211 29.37 -60.38 -24.76
CA THR A 211 30.40 -60.96 -23.87
C THR A 211 30.21 -62.47 -23.75
N LYS A 212 30.49 -63.19 -24.83
CA LYS A 212 30.83 -64.62 -24.78
C LYS A 212 32.02 -64.86 -25.69
N THR A 213 33.22 -64.78 -25.13
CA THR A 213 34.40 -65.41 -25.71
C THR A 213 34.34 -66.90 -25.31
N PRO A 214 34.47 -67.84 -26.27
CA PRO A 214 34.47 -69.27 -26.00
C PRO A 214 35.83 -69.69 -25.42
N GLU A 215 35.83 -70.76 -24.64
CA GLU A 215 37.04 -71.55 -24.35
C GLU A 215 37.26 -72.54 -25.50
#